data_AF-C2BEQ6-F1
#
_entry.id   AF-C2BEQ6-F1
#
_cell.length_a   1.000
_cell.length_b   1.000
_cell.length_c   1.000
_cell.angle_alpha   90.00
_cell.angle_beta   90.00
_cell.angle_gamma   90.00
#
_symmetry.space_group_name_H-M   'P 1'
#
loop_
_entity.id
_entity.type
_entity.pdbx_description
1 polymer ?
#
loop_
_entity_poly.entity_id
_entity_poly.type
_entity_poly.pdbx_seq_one_letter_code
_entity_poly.pdbx_strand_id
1 'polypeptide(L)'
;MEIIGYSCWHIQIWRFKMMKLGVDQFTLILIPNEKFDFESWRLLVAPKIINIFNSCTKIESILGKLSLVDANVGKYINFKLPAGYTKGYYVKNALFYFSIAYNEAMPNMCVIIYFSATAWKIYCENYTNTYNKPMNIRRFLKMIKTTYFKCRLSRLDICVDFIDEGLSVSQLSKSIQCGRTEVRYGKIQI
;
A
#
# COMPACT_ATOMS: atom_id res chain seq x y z
N MET A 1 -2.96 52.48 -46.87
CA MET A 1 -3.21 51.04 -46.65
C MET A 1 -2.67 50.68 -45.29
N GLU A 2 -3.58 50.55 -44.33
CA GLU A 2 -3.44 49.66 -43.17
C GLU A 2 -3.02 48.26 -43.67
N ILE A 3 -2.30 47.39 -42.94
CA ILE A 3 -2.68 46.78 -41.67
C ILE A 3 -1.41 46.22 -40.96
N ILE A 4 -1.19 46.67 -39.73
CA ILE A 4 -1.05 45.93 -38.45
C ILE A 4 -0.10 44.69 -38.39
N GLY A 5 0.83 44.74 -37.43
CA GLY A 5 1.66 43.60 -37.01
C GLY A 5 0.95 42.59 -36.09
N TYR A 6 1.46 41.36 -36.09
CA TYR A 6 1.18 40.33 -35.09
C TYR A 6 2.48 39.53 -34.88
N SER A 7 3.25 39.81 -33.83
CA SER A 7 3.12 39.27 -32.47
C SER A 7 3.44 37.77 -32.35
N CYS A 8 4.65 37.52 -31.86
CA CYS A 8 5.02 36.51 -30.87
C CYS A 8 4.09 35.28 -30.78
N TRP A 9 4.56 34.14 -31.28
CA TRP A 9 4.02 32.83 -30.98
C TRP A 9 4.24 32.51 -29.48
N HIS A 10 3.40 33.04 -28.61
CA HIS A 10 3.15 32.45 -27.31
C HIS A 10 2.31 31.20 -27.53
N ILE A 11 2.98 30.07 -27.75
CA ILE A 11 2.35 28.76 -27.57
C ILE A 11 2.11 28.64 -26.07
N GLN A 12 0.94 29.10 -25.60
CA GLN A 12 0.40 28.67 -24.33
C GLN A 12 0.09 27.19 -24.48
N ILE A 13 1.08 26.36 -24.13
CA ILE A 13 0.85 24.96 -23.80
C ILE A 13 -0.16 24.99 -22.66
N TRP A 14 -1.40 24.58 -22.93
CA TRP A 14 -2.40 24.35 -21.91
C TRP A 14 -1.80 23.37 -20.91
N ARG A 15 -1.34 23.85 -19.74
CA ARG A 15 -0.97 22.98 -18.62
C ARG A 15 -2.26 22.34 -18.17
N PHE A 16 -2.46 21.09 -18.56
CA PHE A 16 -3.56 20.29 -18.08
C PHE A 16 -3.43 20.15 -16.56
N LYS A 17 -4.27 20.93 -15.86
CA LYS A 17 -4.60 20.75 -14.46
C LYS A 17 -5.06 19.30 -14.25
N MET A 18 -4.28 18.54 -13.50
CA MET A 18 -4.47 17.09 -13.37
C MET A 18 -4.43 16.69 -11.90
N MET A 19 -5.55 16.14 -11.43
CA MET A 19 -5.62 15.42 -10.16
C MET A 19 -5.39 13.93 -10.40
N LYS A 20 -4.46 13.33 -9.66
CA LYS A 20 -4.20 11.89 -9.69
C LYS A 20 -4.59 11.25 -8.36
N LEU A 21 -5.60 10.38 -8.40
CA LEU A 21 -6.01 9.56 -7.26
C LEU A 21 -5.15 8.30 -7.16
N GLY A 22 -4.74 7.96 -5.94
CA GLY A 22 -3.91 6.79 -5.69
C GLY A 22 -4.11 6.19 -4.29
N VAL A 23 -3.34 5.13 -4.03
CA VAL A 23 -3.22 4.52 -2.70
C VAL A 23 -1.76 4.60 -2.30
N ASP A 24 -1.48 5.24 -1.17
CA ASP A 24 -0.12 5.41 -0.63
C ASP A 24 0.23 4.33 0.39
N GLN A 25 -0.73 3.77 1.09
CA GLN A 25 -0.44 2.70 2.02
C GLN A 25 -1.68 1.86 2.22
N PHE A 26 -1.50 0.56 2.39
CA PHE A 26 -2.56 -0.23 2.98
C PHE A 26 -2.00 -1.37 3.82
N THR A 27 -2.84 -1.80 4.76
CA THR A 27 -2.55 -2.93 5.63
C THR A 27 -3.76 -3.85 5.65
N LEU A 28 -3.50 -5.15 5.49
CA LEU A 28 -4.50 -6.19 5.57
C LEU A 28 -4.22 -7.10 6.75
N ILE A 29 -5.29 -7.62 7.34
CA ILE A 29 -5.24 -8.73 8.29
C ILE A 29 -5.98 -9.91 7.67
N LEU A 30 -5.30 -11.04 7.52
CA LEU A 30 -5.86 -12.29 7.01
C LEU A 30 -6.23 -13.17 8.19
N ILE A 31 -7.53 -13.35 8.40
CA ILE A 31 -8.12 -14.06 9.53
C ILE A 31 -8.50 -15.47 9.05
N PRO A 32 -7.90 -16.54 9.59
CA PRO A 32 -8.28 -17.91 9.23
C PRO A 32 -9.78 -18.15 9.47
N ASN A 33 -10.44 -18.88 8.57
CA ASN A 33 -11.83 -19.27 8.77
C ASN A 33 -11.97 -20.55 9.62
N GLU A 34 -10.93 -21.38 9.64
CA GLU A 34 -10.88 -22.63 10.40
C GLU A 34 -10.45 -22.36 11.85
N LYS A 35 -10.93 -23.19 12.78
CA LYS A 35 -10.39 -23.25 14.14
C LYS A 35 -9.07 -24.00 14.13
N PHE A 36 -8.16 -23.63 15.03
CA PHE A 36 -6.85 -24.23 15.14
C PHE A 36 -6.35 -24.12 16.58
N ASP A 37 -5.43 -25.00 16.95
CA ASP A 37 -4.65 -24.87 18.19
C ASP A 37 -3.36 -24.07 17.95
N PHE A 38 -2.62 -23.85 19.03
CA PHE A 38 -1.37 -23.10 19.04
C PHE A 38 -0.28 -23.68 18.12
N GLU A 39 -0.14 -25.01 18.11
CA GLU A 39 0.89 -25.70 17.33
C GLU A 39 0.57 -25.67 15.83
N SER A 40 -0.70 -25.92 15.51
CA SER A 40 -1.25 -25.82 14.17
C SER A 40 -1.11 -24.41 13.62
N TRP A 41 -1.30 -23.37 14.44
CA TRP A 41 -1.10 -21.98 14.02
C TRP A 41 0.30 -21.74 13.44
N ARG A 42 1.33 -22.03 14.25
CA ARG A 42 2.72 -21.71 13.91
C ARG A 42 3.29 -22.60 12.80
N LEU A 43 2.92 -23.88 12.77
CA LEU A 43 3.50 -24.86 11.85
C LEU A 43 2.72 -24.99 10.53
N LEU A 44 1.40 -24.76 10.53
CA LEU A 44 0.54 -25.12 9.39
C LEU A 44 -0.33 -23.95 8.92
N VAL A 45 -1.13 -23.35 9.80
CA VAL A 45 -2.19 -22.41 9.41
C VAL A 45 -1.63 -21.08 8.89
N ALA A 46 -0.72 -20.44 9.63
CA ALA A 46 -0.12 -19.19 9.17
C ALA A 46 0.68 -19.39 7.86
N PRO A 47 1.58 -20.40 7.74
CA PRO A 47 2.24 -20.71 6.47
C PRO A 47 1.27 -21.00 5.32
N LYS A 48 0.20 -21.78 5.56
CA LYS A 48 -0.82 -22.09 4.55
C LYS A 48 -1.52 -20.83 4.05
N ILE A 49 -1.92 -19.93 4.95
CA ILE A 49 -2.55 -18.64 4.58
C ILE A 49 -1.60 -17.78 3.75
N ILE A 50 -0.34 -17.69 4.15
CA ILE A 50 0.68 -16.91 3.43
C ILE A 50 0.91 -17.49 2.03
N ASN A 51 0.98 -18.81 1.90
CA ASN A 51 1.12 -19.47 0.61
C ASN A 51 -0.08 -19.22 -0.29
N ILE A 52 -1.31 -19.37 0.21
CA ILE A 52 -2.54 -19.08 -0.55
C ILE A 52 -2.57 -17.60 -0.97
N PHE A 53 -2.25 -16.69 -0.04
CA PHE A 53 -2.17 -15.26 -0.35
C PHE A 53 -1.16 -14.98 -1.46
N ASN A 54 0.04 -15.58 -1.41
CA ASN A 54 1.05 -15.44 -2.45
C ASN A 54 0.58 -16.04 -3.79
N SER A 55 -0.09 -17.19 -3.79
CA SER A 55 -0.66 -17.77 -5.02
C SER A 55 -1.75 -16.88 -5.64
N CYS A 56 -2.61 -16.27 -4.82
CA CYS A 56 -3.65 -15.35 -5.27
C CYS A 56 -3.07 -14.04 -5.83
N THR A 57 -2.10 -13.46 -5.12
CA THR A 57 -1.54 -12.13 -5.44
C THR A 57 -0.33 -12.19 -6.37
N LYS A 58 0.28 -13.36 -6.51
CA LYS A 58 1.49 -13.61 -7.30
C LYS A 58 2.67 -12.72 -6.88
N ILE A 59 2.76 -12.43 -5.58
CA ILE A 59 3.74 -11.48 -5.02
C ILE A 59 5.16 -11.85 -5.40
N GLU A 60 5.54 -13.12 -5.28
CA GLU A 60 6.90 -13.54 -5.62
C GLU A 60 7.28 -13.31 -7.09
N SER A 61 6.33 -13.50 -8.01
CA SER A 61 6.58 -13.24 -9.43
C SER A 61 6.57 -11.75 -9.80
N ILE A 62 5.92 -10.91 -8.98
CA ILE A 62 5.70 -9.49 -9.30
C ILE A 62 6.69 -8.58 -8.57
N LEU A 63 7.00 -8.87 -7.31
CA LEU A 63 7.92 -8.08 -6.48
C LEU A 63 9.27 -8.75 -6.28
N GLY A 64 9.36 -10.06 -6.51
CA GLY A 64 10.57 -10.85 -6.28
C GLY A 64 10.41 -11.84 -5.12
N LYS A 65 11.37 -12.76 -5.03
CA LYS A 65 11.33 -13.90 -4.09
C LYS A 65 11.21 -13.43 -2.64
N LEU A 66 10.29 -14.07 -1.90
CA LEU A 66 10.12 -13.80 -0.48
C LEU A 66 11.21 -14.50 0.32
N SER A 67 11.82 -13.75 1.24
CA SER A 67 12.82 -14.26 2.17
C SER A 67 12.23 -14.26 3.57
N LEU A 68 12.41 -15.37 4.29
CA LEU A 68 11.99 -15.49 5.68
C LEU A 68 12.88 -14.63 6.57
N VAL A 69 12.28 -14.00 7.58
CA VAL A 69 12.97 -13.23 8.61
C VAL A 69 12.23 -13.40 9.93
N ASP A 70 12.98 -13.58 11.00
CA ASP A 70 12.47 -13.44 12.37
C ASP A 70 12.83 -12.06 12.94
N ALA A 71 12.12 -11.65 13.99
CA ALA A 71 12.28 -10.32 14.58
C ALA A 71 13.71 -10.02 15.07
N ASN A 72 14.47 -11.04 15.47
CA ASN A 72 15.84 -10.88 15.94
C ASN A 72 16.80 -10.68 14.78
N VAL A 73 16.63 -11.46 13.70
CA VAL A 73 17.43 -11.36 12.47
C VAL A 73 17.15 -10.07 11.70
N GLY A 74 15.90 -9.61 11.68
CA GLY A 74 15.49 -8.39 10.96
C GLY A 74 16.34 -7.17 11.32
N LYS A 75 16.76 -7.05 12.58
CA LYS A 75 17.62 -5.97 13.07
C LYS A 75 18.97 -5.90 12.32
N TYR A 76 19.56 -7.04 11.97
CA TYR A 76 20.86 -7.10 11.31
C TYR A 76 20.80 -6.80 9.82
N ILE A 77 19.62 -6.93 9.21
CA ILE A 77 19.41 -6.68 7.77
C ILE A 77 18.65 -5.36 7.53
N ASN A 78 18.55 -4.50 8.54
CA ASN A 78 17.80 -3.24 8.51
C ASN A 78 16.35 -3.40 8.03
N PHE A 79 15.72 -4.53 8.39
CA PHE A 79 14.32 -4.81 8.08
C PHE A 79 13.54 -5.02 9.38
N LYS A 80 12.47 -4.24 9.55
CA LYS A 80 11.64 -4.32 10.76
C LYS A 80 10.31 -4.98 10.42
N LEU A 81 9.94 -6.02 11.16
CA LEU A 81 8.58 -6.56 11.10
C LEU A 81 7.58 -5.57 11.72
N PRO A 82 6.30 -5.61 11.33
CA PRO A 82 5.27 -4.86 12.01
C PRO A 82 5.28 -5.13 13.53
N ALA A 83 4.94 -4.11 14.33
CA ALA A 83 5.07 -4.20 15.78
C ALA A 83 4.25 -5.36 16.35
N GLY A 84 4.87 -6.14 17.23
CA GLY A 84 4.26 -7.31 17.86
C GLY A 84 4.27 -8.58 17.00
N TYR A 85 4.86 -8.56 15.80
CA TYR A 85 5.02 -9.76 14.96
C TYR A 85 6.43 -10.34 15.10
N THR A 86 6.54 -11.66 15.17
CA THR A 86 7.81 -12.35 15.48
C THR A 86 8.46 -12.98 14.26
N LYS A 87 7.67 -13.32 13.24
CA LYS A 87 8.12 -14.01 12.03
C LYS A 87 7.44 -13.43 10.82
N GLY A 88 8.16 -13.36 9.70
CA GLY A 88 7.58 -12.85 8.48
C GLY A 88 8.47 -13.01 7.27
N TYR A 89 8.02 -12.37 6.20
CA TYR A 89 8.59 -12.43 4.88
C TYR A 89 8.74 -11.01 4.34
N TYR A 90 9.81 -10.81 3.60
CA TYR A 90 10.13 -9.58 2.91
C TYR A 90 10.75 -9.88 1.55
N VAL A 91 10.84 -8.86 0.69
CA VAL A 91 11.56 -8.97 -0.58
C VAL A 91 13.00 -8.53 -0.34
N LYS A 92 13.95 -9.44 -0.58
CA LYS A 92 15.37 -9.16 -0.37
C LYS A 92 15.88 -8.11 -1.36
N ASN A 93 16.71 -7.17 -0.88
CA ASN A 93 17.30 -6.09 -1.67
C ASN A 93 16.29 -5.15 -2.34
N ALA A 94 15.06 -5.07 -1.82
CA ALA A 94 14.05 -4.14 -2.31
C ALA A 94 14.32 -2.72 -1.79
N LEU A 95 14.15 -1.72 -2.66
CA LEU A 95 14.14 -0.29 -2.29
C LEU A 95 12.79 0.19 -1.75
N PHE A 96 11.90 -0.75 -1.43
CA PHE A 96 10.55 -0.51 -0.92
C PHE A 96 10.29 -1.40 0.29
N TYR A 97 9.34 -1.00 1.13
CA TYR A 97 8.96 -1.78 2.29
C TYR A 97 7.67 -2.55 2.02
N PHE A 98 7.79 -3.87 2.01
CA PHE A 98 6.70 -4.83 1.93
C PHE A 98 6.92 -5.91 2.99
N SER A 99 5.85 -6.28 3.71
CA SER A 99 5.95 -7.31 4.74
C SER A 99 4.71 -8.20 4.78
N ILE A 100 4.94 -9.50 4.94
CA ILE A 100 3.93 -10.47 5.36
C ILE A 100 4.40 -11.03 6.70
N ALA A 101 3.64 -10.90 7.78
CA ALA A 101 4.11 -11.33 9.09
C ALA A 101 3.01 -12.01 9.92
N TYR A 102 3.43 -12.83 10.87
CA TYR A 102 2.59 -13.42 11.90
C TYR A 102 3.37 -13.50 13.22
N ASN A 103 2.66 -13.57 14.34
CA ASN A 103 3.27 -13.85 15.63
C ASN A 103 3.09 -15.34 15.94
N GLU A 104 4.18 -16.08 16.09
CA GLU A 104 4.13 -17.51 16.38
C GLU A 104 3.47 -17.82 17.72
N ALA A 105 3.63 -16.94 18.72
CA ALA A 105 3.12 -17.10 20.07
C ALA A 105 1.72 -16.48 20.31
N MET A 106 1.22 -15.65 19.38
CA MET A 106 -0.04 -14.92 19.54
C MET A 106 -0.95 -15.11 18.32
N PRO A 107 -1.66 -16.25 18.20
CA PRO A 107 -2.49 -16.55 17.03
C PRO A 107 -3.61 -15.55 16.77
N ASN A 108 -4.10 -14.90 17.83
CA ASN A 108 -5.14 -13.87 17.73
C ASN A 108 -4.71 -12.64 16.90
N MET A 109 -3.40 -12.40 16.74
CA MET A 109 -2.88 -11.32 15.88
C MET A 109 -3.05 -11.62 14.39
N CYS A 110 -3.30 -12.88 14.01
CA CYS A 110 -3.49 -13.32 12.63
C CYS A 110 -2.26 -13.02 11.74
N VAL A 111 -2.42 -13.10 10.41
CA VAL A 111 -1.38 -12.73 9.44
C VAL A 111 -1.59 -11.29 9.01
N ILE A 112 -0.57 -10.44 9.14
CA ILE A 112 -0.56 -9.06 8.63
C ILE A 112 0.14 -8.98 7.28
N ILE A 113 -0.43 -8.18 6.38
CA ILE A 113 0.19 -7.79 5.12
C ILE A 113 0.33 -6.28 5.11
N TYR A 114 1.54 -5.79 4.86
CA TYR A 114 1.84 -4.37 4.78
C TYR A 114 2.40 -4.02 3.40
N PHE A 115 1.81 -3.01 2.77
CA PHE A 115 2.36 -2.36 1.58
C PHE A 115 2.66 -0.89 1.86
N SER A 116 3.90 -0.46 1.64
CA SER A 116 4.23 0.96 1.49
C SER A 116 3.78 1.51 0.12
N ALA A 117 3.80 2.83 -0.03
CA ALA A 117 3.44 3.51 -1.28
C ALA A 117 4.24 2.97 -2.45
N THR A 118 5.57 2.94 -2.29
CA THR A 118 6.50 2.45 -3.29
C THR A 118 6.27 0.99 -3.62
N ALA A 119 6.03 0.13 -2.61
CA ALA A 119 5.78 -1.29 -2.83
C ALA A 119 4.49 -1.51 -3.63
N TRP A 120 3.43 -0.77 -3.30
CA TRP A 120 2.15 -0.87 -4.01
C TRP A 120 2.25 -0.36 -5.44
N LYS A 121 2.91 0.78 -5.65
CA LYS A 121 3.16 1.36 -6.97
C LYS A 121 3.92 0.37 -7.87
N ILE A 122 5.04 -0.16 -7.39
CA ILE A 122 5.84 -1.15 -8.11
C ILE A 122 5.03 -2.43 -8.38
N TYR A 123 4.26 -2.91 -7.41
CA TYR A 123 3.37 -4.05 -7.61
C TYR A 123 2.38 -3.80 -8.76
N CYS A 124 1.75 -2.62 -8.80
CA CYS A 124 0.78 -2.29 -9.84
C CYS A 124 1.42 -2.19 -11.22
N GLU A 125 2.57 -1.52 -11.33
CA GLU A 125 3.32 -1.37 -12.57
C GLU A 125 3.78 -2.73 -13.09
N ASN A 126 4.45 -3.52 -12.24
CA ASN A 126 4.94 -4.85 -12.62
C ASN A 126 3.80 -5.79 -12.98
N TYR A 127 2.71 -5.82 -12.20
CA TYR A 127 1.55 -6.65 -12.53
C TYR A 127 0.95 -6.27 -13.89
N THR A 128 0.84 -4.97 -14.17
CA THR A 128 0.30 -4.47 -15.43
C THR A 128 1.20 -4.86 -16.59
N ASN A 129 2.52 -4.71 -16.44
CA ASN A 129 3.50 -5.08 -17.46
C ASN A 129 3.51 -6.59 -17.72
N THR A 130 3.45 -7.42 -16.67
CA THR A 130 3.51 -8.88 -16.79
C THR A 130 2.21 -9.48 -17.34
N TYR A 131 1.05 -8.95 -16.97
CA TYR A 131 -0.26 -9.55 -17.32
C TYR A 131 -1.10 -8.74 -18.29
N ASN A 132 -0.59 -7.60 -18.76
CA ASN A 132 -1.29 -6.64 -19.62
C ASN A 132 -2.69 -6.26 -19.10
N LYS A 133 -2.80 -6.12 -17.77
CA LYS A 133 -4.06 -5.82 -17.06
C LYS A 133 -3.81 -4.82 -15.95
N PRO A 134 -4.51 -3.68 -15.92
CA PRO A 134 -4.30 -2.67 -14.90
C PRO A 134 -4.63 -3.23 -13.50
N MET A 135 -3.80 -2.87 -12.53
CA MET A 135 -3.98 -3.19 -11.13
C MET A 135 -4.53 -1.99 -10.35
N ASN A 136 -5.45 -2.25 -9.42
CA ASN A 136 -5.91 -1.30 -8.43
C ASN A 136 -6.35 -2.03 -7.16
N ILE A 137 -6.58 -1.30 -6.08
CA ILE A 137 -6.87 -1.89 -4.76
C ILE A 137 -8.14 -2.76 -4.79
N ARG A 138 -9.17 -2.35 -5.54
CA ARG A 138 -10.41 -3.13 -5.68
C ARG A 138 -10.15 -4.47 -6.35
N ARG A 139 -9.33 -4.50 -7.42
CA ARG A 139 -8.95 -5.73 -8.12
C ARG A 139 -8.09 -6.62 -7.22
N PHE A 140 -7.12 -6.04 -6.52
CA PHE A 140 -6.27 -6.75 -5.57
C PHE A 140 -7.09 -7.43 -4.47
N LEU A 141 -8.02 -6.68 -3.84
CA LEU A 141 -8.91 -7.22 -2.81
C LEU A 141 -9.85 -8.32 -3.35
N LYS A 142 -10.25 -8.25 -4.64
CA LYS A 142 -11.00 -9.34 -5.28
C LYS A 142 -10.14 -10.60 -5.51
N MET A 143 -8.87 -10.44 -5.86
CA MET A 143 -7.97 -11.58 -6.12
C MET A 143 -7.73 -12.43 -4.87
N ILE A 144 -7.74 -11.82 -3.69
CA ILE A 144 -7.52 -12.50 -2.41
C ILE A 144 -8.81 -12.99 -1.75
N LYS A 145 -9.96 -12.91 -2.43
CA LYS A 145 -11.19 -13.52 -1.94
C LYS A 145 -11.09 -15.03 -2.06
N THR A 146 -11.02 -15.71 -0.93
CA THR A 146 -10.93 -17.17 -0.85
C THR A 146 -11.84 -17.70 0.27
N THR A 147 -12.05 -19.01 0.32
CA THR A 147 -12.75 -19.69 1.41
C THR A 147 -11.87 -19.97 2.63
N TYR A 148 -10.54 -19.82 2.51
CA TYR A 148 -9.59 -20.21 3.55
C TYR A 148 -9.41 -19.15 4.64
N PHE A 149 -9.55 -17.87 4.30
CA PHE A 149 -9.45 -16.77 5.24
C PHE A 149 -10.37 -15.61 4.86
N LYS A 150 -10.78 -14.83 5.87
CA LYS A 150 -11.37 -13.50 5.69
C LYS A 150 -10.26 -12.46 5.63
N CYS A 151 -10.44 -11.46 4.78
CA CYS A 151 -9.54 -10.33 4.70
C CYS A 151 -10.20 -9.10 5.34
N ARG A 152 -9.48 -8.45 6.27
CA ARG A 152 -9.86 -7.16 6.85
C ARG A 152 -8.84 -6.10 6.42
N LEU A 153 -9.32 -5.06 5.75
CA LEU A 153 -8.53 -3.86 5.46
C LEU A 153 -8.43 -3.02 6.74
N SER A 154 -7.27 -3.06 7.40
CA SER A 154 -7.05 -2.39 8.69
C SER A 154 -6.54 -0.96 8.54
N ARG A 155 -5.88 -0.65 7.43
CA ARG A 155 -5.45 0.70 7.06
C ARG A 155 -5.51 0.88 5.56
N LEU A 156 -5.96 2.05 5.12
CA LEU A 156 -5.94 2.48 3.73
C LEU A 156 -5.68 3.99 3.70
N ASP A 157 -4.51 4.38 3.22
CA ASP A 157 -4.13 5.76 3.03
C ASP A 157 -4.32 6.08 1.54
N ILE A 158 -5.25 6.97 1.24
CA ILE A 158 -5.55 7.42 -0.13
C ILE A 158 -4.80 8.72 -0.37
N CYS A 159 -4.23 8.88 -1.57
CA CYS A 159 -3.54 10.09 -1.97
C CYS A 159 -4.23 10.76 -3.17
N VAL A 160 -4.07 12.09 -3.24
CA VAL A 160 -4.46 12.91 -4.37
C VAL A 160 -3.28 13.81 -4.72
N ASP A 161 -2.67 13.56 -5.87
CA ASP A 161 -1.61 14.42 -6.40
C ASP A 161 -2.24 15.58 -7.17
N PHE A 162 -2.00 16.80 -6.71
CA PHE A 162 -2.41 18.03 -7.39
C PHE A 162 -1.27 18.54 -8.25
N ILE A 163 -1.35 18.36 -9.57
CA ILE A 163 -0.32 18.77 -10.51
C ILE A 163 -0.77 20.05 -11.21
N ASP A 164 0.04 21.11 -11.07
CA ASP A 164 -0.19 22.42 -11.70
C ASP A 164 -1.50 23.12 -11.34
N GLU A 165 -2.07 22.80 -10.18
CA GLU A 165 -3.35 23.37 -9.72
C GLU A 165 -3.23 24.79 -9.14
N GLY A 166 -2.01 25.34 -9.07
CA GLY A 166 -1.76 26.64 -8.43
C GLY A 166 -1.92 26.61 -6.90
N LEU A 167 -1.97 25.41 -6.31
CA LEU A 167 -2.00 25.23 -4.86
C LEU A 167 -0.62 25.46 -4.27
N SER A 168 -0.56 26.27 -3.21
CA SER A 168 0.67 26.51 -2.45
C SER A 168 0.47 26.14 -1.00
N VAL A 169 1.33 25.26 -0.49
CA VAL A 169 1.33 24.82 0.92
C VAL A 169 1.52 26.01 1.86
N SER A 170 2.28 27.03 1.44
CA SER A 170 2.49 28.23 2.26
C SER A 170 1.24 29.11 2.34
N GLN A 171 0.44 29.17 1.28
CA GLN A 171 -0.85 29.88 1.28
C GLN A 171 -1.88 29.17 2.18
N LEU A 172 -1.95 27.84 2.09
CA LEU A 172 -2.78 27.00 2.97
C LEU A 172 -2.41 27.20 4.44
N SER A 173 -1.11 27.13 4.76
CA SER A 173 -0.61 27.33 6.13
C SER A 173 -0.98 28.72 6.68
N LYS A 174 -0.77 29.78 5.90
CA LYS A 174 -1.19 31.14 6.27
C LYS A 174 -2.70 31.26 6.46
N SER A 175 -3.49 30.59 5.63
CA SER A 175 -4.96 30.59 5.75
C SER A 175 -5.43 30.00 7.07
N ILE A 176 -4.82 28.88 7.48
CA ILE A 176 -5.08 28.23 8.78
C ILE A 176 -4.67 29.15 9.93
N GLN A 177 -3.46 29.71 9.88
CA GLN A 177 -2.94 30.61 10.93
C GLN A 177 -3.78 31.87 11.11
N CYS A 178 -4.32 32.44 10.03
CA CYS A 178 -5.18 33.61 10.09
C CYS A 178 -6.65 33.28 10.44
N GLY A 179 -6.98 32.03 10.78
CA GLY A 179 -8.35 31.61 11.10
C GLY A 179 -9.32 31.62 9.92
N ARG A 180 -8.83 31.75 8.68
CA ARG A 180 -9.64 31.71 7.45
C ARG A 180 -9.99 30.29 7.03
N THR A 181 -9.27 29.30 7.55
CA THR A 181 -9.52 27.87 7.31
C THR A 181 -9.57 27.15 8.65
N GLU A 182 -10.65 26.39 8.87
CA GLU A 182 -10.86 25.59 10.06
C GLU A 182 -10.45 24.13 9.80
N VAL A 183 -9.71 23.52 10.73
CA VAL A 183 -9.41 22.09 10.71
C VAL A 183 -10.31 21.38 11.71
N ARG A 184 -11.16 20.47 11.21
CA ARG A 184 -12.06 19.67 12.06
C ARG A 184 -11.55 18.24 12.14
N TYR A 185 -11.36 17.76 13.35
CA TYR A 185 -11.15 16.33 13.61
C TYR A 185 -12.51 15.69 13.84
N GLY A 186 -12.93 14.80 12.93
CA GLY A 186 -14.09 13.95 13.18
C GLY A 186 -13.73 12.94 14.27
N LYS A 187 -14.38 13.02 15.45
CA LYS A 187 -14.46 11.87 16.35
C LYS A 187 -15.34 10.83 15.65
N ILE A 188 -14.73 9.86 14.99
CA ILE A 188 -15.44 8.66 14.53
C ILE A 188 -15.72 7.85 15.78
N GLN A 189 -16.94 7.96 16.33
CA GLN A 189 -17.46 6.93 17.24
C GLN A 189 -17.62 5.67 16.41
N ILE A 190 -16.80 4.66 16.71
CA ILE A 190 -16.93 3.29 16.19
C ILE A 190 -17.69 2.50 17.24
#